data_AF-A0A089L1L2-F1
#
_entry.id   AF-A0A089L1L2-F1
#
_cell.length_a   1.000
_cell.length_b   1.000
_cell.length_c   1.000
_cell.angle_alpha   90.00
_cell.angle_beta   90.00
_cell.angle_gamma   90.00
#
_symmetry.space_group_name_H-M   'P 1'
#
loop_
_entity.id
_entity.type
_entity.pdbx_description
1 polymer ?
#
loop_
_entity_poly.entity_id
_entity_poly.type
_entity_poly.pdbx_seq_one_letter_code
_entity_poly.pdbx_strand_id
1 'polypeptide(L)'
;MSAPKPVALIIMDGFGLRNTDEGNAVAQANKPNYDRYLKQYPNTTLTACGEAVGLPEGQMGNSEVGHLNIGAGRIVYQDLTRIDKSIRDGEFFENETLVAAVRSAKTTGKKLHLYALVSDGGVHSHINHLFAMLDLAKKEDLHEVYIHAFMDGRDVPPDSGQKFIQDLVAKIEEVGVGTIATVSGRYYAMDRDKRWERVEKAYRAMVYGEGPKYTDALQAITGSYQNSVYDEFVEPSVIVDSLGNPVATVESGDSVIFLNFRPDRAIQLSQVFTNSDFRGFDRGPKFPENLHFVCLTTFSETVQGYVAYSPKNLDNTLGEVLVQQNKKQLRIAETEKYPHVTFFFSGGRDEELPGETRILINSPKVATYDLQPEMSAYEVAAACVAEIEADRQDAIILNFANPDMVGHSGMLEPTIKAVEVTDECVGKVVDAVVAKGGVAIIIADHGNADMVFDENGRPFTAHTTNPVPFIVTTENVVLREAGILADVAPTILDLMGLPQPAEMTGQSMIASRK
;
A
#
# COMPACT_ATOMS: atom_id res chain seq x y z
N MET A 1 -9.92 20.41 34.41
CA MET A 1 -11.16 19.69 34.00
C MET A 1 -10.81 18.22 33.89
N SER A 2 -11.73 17.31 34.23
CA SER A 2 -11.54 15.88 33.95
C SER A 2 -11.45 15.65 32.45
N ALA A 3 -10.67 14.66 32.01
CA ALA A 3 -10.62 14.28 30.60
C ALA A 3 -12.04 13.90 30.10
N PRO A 4 -12.40 14.28 28.86
CA PRO A 4 -13.68 13.91 28.26
C PRO A 4 -13.82 12.38 28.18
N LYS A 5 -15.04 11.88 28.40
CA LYS A 5 -15.34 10.46 28.32
C LYS A 5 -16.78 10.23 27.83
N PRO A 6 -16.99 9.47 26.74
CA PRO A 6 -15.97 8.88 25.86
C PRO A 6 -15.32 9.90 24.91
N VAL A 7 -14.16 9.56 24.34
CA VAL A 7 -13.66 10.20 23.11
C VAL A 7 -14.01 9.30 21.93
N ALA A 8 -14.85 9.77 21.01
CA ALA A 8 -15.35 8.99 19.88
C ALA A 8 -14.75 9.47 18.57
N LEU A 9 -14.06 8.58 17.85
CA LEU A 9 -13.68 8.75 16.46
C LEU A 9 -14.80 8.22 15.56
N ILE A 10 -15.34 9.08 14.70
CA ILE A 10 -16.40 8.78 13.76
C ILE A 10 -15.86 8.98 12.35
N ILE A 11 -15.78 7.90 11.58
CA ILE A 11 -15.27 7.86 10.21
C ILE A 11 -16.48 7.77 9.27
N MET A 12 -16.72 8.80 8.47
CA MET A 12 -17.69 8.81 7.38
C MET A 12 -16.97 8.34 6.11
N ASP A 13 -16.91 7.03 5.91
CA ASP A 13 -16.07 6.40 4.89
C ASP A 13 -16.40 6.91 3.48
N GLY A 14 -15.39 7.31 2.71
CA GLY A 14 -15.58 7.87 1.35
C GLY A 14 -16.21 9.27 1.29
N PHE A 15 -16.25 10.03 2.39
CA PHE A 15 -16.74 11.41 2.43
C PHE A 15 -15.61 12.43 2.18
N GLY A 16 -15.36 12.76 0.91
CA GLY A 16 -14.38 13.77 0.50
C GLY A 16 -14.95 15.19 0.42
N LEU A 17 -14.07 16.19 0.42
CA LEU A 17 -14.41 17.60 0.28
C LEU A 17 -13.95 18.13 -1.09
N ARG A 18 -14.92 18.36 -1.98
CA ARG A 18 -14.70 18.91 -3.32
C ARG A 18 -15.49 20.19 -3.52
N ASN A 19 -14.87 21.19 -4.14
CA ASN A 19 -15.44 22.53 -4.34
C ASN A 19 -16.47 22.61 -5.49
N THR A 20 -16.67 21.53 -6.24
CA THR A 20 -17.59 21.47 -7.37
C THR A 20 -18.81 20.65 -7.01
N ASP A 21 -20.01 21.18 -7.27
CA ASP A 21 -21.28 20.51 -6.94
C ASP A 21 -21.66 19.43 -7.94
N GLU A 22 -21.27 19.58 -9.21
CA GLU A 22 -21.59 18.63 -10.27
C GLU A 22 -20.99 17.24 -9.97
N GLY A 23 -21.85 16.22 -9.92
CA GLY A 23 -21.46 14.85 -9.58
C GLY A 23 -21.02 14.64 -8.13
N ASN A 24 -21.25 15.62 -7.26
CA ASN A 24 -20.83 15.60 -5.86
C ASN A 24 -22.03 15.31 -4.95
N ALA A 25 -22.21 14.04 -4.59
CA ALA A 25 -23.30 13.63 -3.70
C ALA A 25 -23.12 14.24 -2.29
N VAL A 26 -21.87 14.42 -1.85
CA VAL A 26 -21.58 15.09 -0.57
C VAL A 26 -22.11 16.52 -0.57
N ALA A 27 -21.83 17.34 -1.58
CA ALA A 27 -22.31 18.72 -1.64
C ALA A 27 -23.84 18.81 -1.80
N GLN A 28 -24.42 17.93 -2.62
CA GLN A 28 -25.86 17.97 -2.95
C GLN A 28 -26.77 17.38 -1.86
N ALA A 29 -26.27 16.49 -1.01
CA ALA A 29 -27.05 15.89 0.07
C ALA A 29 -27.44 16.90 1.16
N ASN A 30 -28.65 16.77 1.69
CA ASN A 30 -29.10 17.55 2.83
C ASN A 30 -28.47 17.00 4.13
N LYS A 31 -27.51 17.72 4.71
CA LYS A 31 -26.71 17.27 5.86
C LYS A 31 -26.79 18.23 7.05
N PRO A 32 -27.98 18.41 7.66
CA PRO A 32 -28.18 19.42 8.70
C PRO A 32 -27.31 19.21 9.94
N ASN A 33 -26.93 17.97 10.28
CA ASN A 33 -26.08 17.72 11.44
C ASN A 33 -24.63 18.12 11.17
N TYR A 34 -24.07 17.66 10.05
CA TYR A 34 -22.73 18.02 9.60
C TYR A 34 -22.58 19.54 9.44
N ASP A 35 -23.53 20.20 8.78
CA ASP A 35 -23.52 21.65 8.59
C ASP A 35 -23.61 22.41 9.93
N ARG A 36 -24.35 21.87 10.91
CA ARG A 36 -24.40 22.40 12.28
C ARG A 36 -23.03 22.30 12.94
N TYR A 37 -22.36 21.15 12.83
CA TYR A 37 -21.05 20.92 13.45
C TYR A 37 -19.97 21.81 12.85
N LEU A 38 -19.95 22.00 11.53
CA LEU A 38 -19.03 22.91 10.86
C LEU A 38 -19.16 24.36 11.33
N LYS A 39 -20.39 24.81 11.64
CA LYS A 39 -20.64 26.18 12.13
C LYS A 39 -20.29 26.35 13.61
N GLN A 40 -20.52 25.32 14.41
CA GLN A 40 -20.41 25.40 15.86
C GLN A 40 -18.99 25.09 16.38
N TYR A 41 -18.33 24.10 15.78
CA TYR A 41 -17.11 23.51 16.34
C TYR A 41 -15.86 23.82 15.49
N PRO A 42 -14.67 23.84 16.12
CA PRO A 42 -13.41 23.90 15.39
C PRO A 42 -13.32 22.79 14.34
N ASN A 43 -12.98 23.18 13.11
CA ASN A 43 -12.83 22.27 11.99
C ASN A 43 -11.68 22.70 11.06
N THR A 44 -11.18 21.73 10.32
CA THR A 44 -10.09 21.83 9.34
C THR A 44 -10.23 20.63 8.38
N THR A 45 -9.22 20.37 7.55
CA THR A 45 -9.16 19.26 6.62
C THR A 45 -7.90 18.44 6.80
N LEU A 46 -7.97 17.16 6.41
CA LEU A 46 -6.80 16.29 6.32
C LEU A 46 -6.54 15.89 4.86
N THR A 47 -5.27 15.76 4.51
CA THR A 47 -4.86 15.05 3.29
C THR A 47 -4.92 13.55 3.51
N ALA A 48 -5.65 12.85 2.63
CA ALA A 48 -5.93 11.41 2.73
C ALA A 48 -5.44 10.63 1.48
N CYS A 49 -4.48 11.18 0.74
CA CYS A 49 -3.97 10.63 -0.52
C CYS A 49 -2.46 10.81 -0.63
N GLY A 50 -1.85 10.09 -1.58
CA GLY A 50 -0.42 10.16 -1.89
C GLY A 50 0.52 9.98 -0.71
N GLU A 51 1.63 10.72 -0.72
CA GLU A 51 2.71 10.53 0.28
C GLU A 51 2.26 10.81 1.71
N ALA A 52 1.22 11.64 1.90
CA ALA A 52 0.62 11.95 3.20
C ALA A 52 0.04 10.71 3.92
N VAL A 53 -0.26 9.65 3.17
CA VAL A 53 -0.75 8.36 3.69
C VAL A 53 0.16 7.19 3.30
N GLY A 54 1.37 7.50 2.80
CA GLY A 54 2.37 6.51 2.43
C GLY A 54 2.18 5.86 1.07
N LEU A 55 1.39 6.49 0.18
CA LEU A 55 1.21 6.11 -1.22
C LEU A 55 2.09 6.98 -2.15
N PRO A 56 2.29 6.57 -3.42
CA PRO A 56 2.87 7.41 -4.46
C PRO A 56 2.14 8.75 -4.63
N GLU A 57 2.87 9.80 -4.99
CA GLU A 57 2.29 11.12 -5.23
C GLU A 57 1.12 11.06 -6.24
N GLY A 58 0.01 11.74 -5.91
CA GLY A 58 -1.19 11.77 -6.75
C GLY A 58 -2.08 10.52 -6.67
N GLN A 59 -1.65 9.44 -6.01
CA GLN A 59 -2.47 8.25 -5.85
C GLN A 59 -3.59 8.49 -4.82
N MET A 60 -4.82 8.15 -5.20
CA MET A 60 -5.99 8.21 -4.31
C MET A 60 -5.82 7.29 -3.09
N GLY A 61 -6.38 7.71 -1.96
CA GLY A 61 -6.47 6.87 -0.76
C GLY A 61 -7.43 5.68 -0.94
N ASN A 62 -7.48 4.82 0.06
CA ASN A 62 -8.46 3.73 0.18
C ASN A 62 -8.61 3.37 1.64
N SER A 63 -9.63 2.57 1.96
CA SER A 63 -9.98 2.31 3.36
C SER A 63 -8.92 1.54 4.14
N GLU A 64 -8.21 0.61 3.50
CA GLU A 64 -7.09 -0.10 4.14
C GLU A 64 -5.99 0.89 4.56
N VAL A 65 -5.49 1.68 3.60
CA VAL A 65 -4.42 2.65 3.85
C VAL A 65 -4.89 3.74 4.83
N GLY A 66 -6.12 4.20 4.69
CA GLY A 66 -6.70 5.24 5.54
C GLY A 66 -6.76 4.80 7.00
N HIS A 67 -7.43 3.68 7.28
CA HIS A 67 -7.59 3.16 8.63
C HIS A 67 -6.25 2.76 9.27
N LEU A 68 -5.31 2.26 8.48
CA LEU A 68 -3.95 1.94 8.94
C LEU A 68 -3.20 3.19 9.42
N ASN A 69 -3.24 4.28 8.65
CA ASN A 69 -2.60 5.55 9.04
C ASN A 69 -3.28 6.19 10.27
N ILE A 70 -4.62 6.19 10.30
CA ILE A 70 -5.41 6.73 11.42
C ILE A 70 -5.05 5.98 12.71
N GLY A 71 -5.06 4.65 12.69
CA GLY A 71 -4.77 3.82 13.86
C GLY A 71 -3.30 3.86 14.29
N ALA A 72 -2.37 3.97 13.34
CA ALA A 72 -0.93 3.96 13.63
C ALA A 72 -0.39 5.28 14.17
N GLY A 73 -1.11 6.40 13.98
CA GLY A 73 -0.65 7.74 14.40
C GLY A 73 0.65 8.18 13.74
N ARG A 74 0.93 7.67 12.53
CA ARG A 74 2.13 7.94 11.72
C ARG A 74 1.85 7.60 10.25
N ILE A 75 2.68 8.11 9.34
CA ILE A 75 2.62 7.73 7.92
C ILE A 75 3.04 6.27 7.77
N VAL A 76 2.18 5.44 7.19
CA VAL A 76 2.49 4.03 6.92
C VAL A 76 2.81 3.85 5.44
N TYR A 77 4.10 3.87 5.12
CA TYR A 77 4.59 3.74 3.75
C TYR A 77 4.35 2.34 3.16
N GLN A 78 3.70 2.29 2.00
CA GLN A 78 3.64 1.11 1.15
C GLN A 78 5.01 0.83 0.55
N ASP A 79 5.29 -0.43 0.17
CA ASP A 79 6.64 -0.83 -0.21
C ASP A 79 7.22 0.00 -1.38
N LEU A 80 6.43 0.27 -2.44
CA LEU A 80 6.88 1.14 -3.54
C LEU A 80 7.36 2.51 -3.02
N THR A 81 6.49 3.22 -2.30
CA THR A 81 6.80 4.56 -1.76
C THR A 81 7.91 4.54 -0.71
N ARG A 82 7.97 3.48 0.11
CA ARG A 82 9.02 3.27 1.10
C ARG A 82 10.39 3.16 0.42
N ILE A 83 10.47 2.39 -0.66
CA ILE A 83 11.71 2.19 -1.42
C ILE A 83 12.06 3.47 -2.20
N ASP A 84 11.10 4.12 -2.85
CA ASP A 84 11.32 5.37 -3.58
C ASP A 84 11.81 6.50 -2.65
N LYS A 85 11.22 6.63 -1.46
CA LYS A 85 11.67 7.57 -0.44
C LYS A 85 13.08 7.23 0.02
N SER A 86 13.36 5.95 0.29
CA SER A 86 14.70 5.47 0.67
C SER A 86 15.76 5.83 -0.39
N ILE A 87 15.43 5.72 -1.69
CA ILE A 87 16.31 6.14 -2.79
C ILE A 87 16.52 7.66 -2.77
N ARG A 88 15.42 8.42 -2.69
CA ARG A 88 15.42 9.89 -2.70
C ARG A 88 16.23 10.50 -1.55
N ASP A 89 16.10 9.91 -0.36
CA ASP A 89 16.75 10.40 0.86
C ASP A 89 18.16 9.83 1.06
N GLY A 90 18.59 8.93 0.18
CA GLY A 90 19.92 8.32 0.20
C GLY A 90 20.05 7.05 1.06
N GLU A 91 19.06 6.73 1.90
CA GLU A 91 19.02 5.55 2.77
C GLU A 91 19.18 4.23 1.99
N PHE A 92 18.70 4.17 0.74
CA PHE A 92 18.82 2.99 -0.12
C PHE A 92 20.28 2.59 -0.33
N PHE A 93 21.17 3.57 -0.46
CA PHE A 93 22.60 3.38 -0.70
C PHE A 93 23.39 3.05 0.57
N GLU A 94 22.72 3.00 1.72
CA GLU A 94 23.26 2.63 3.02
C GLU A 94 22.59 1.36 3.59
N ASN A 95 21.58 0.83 2.89
CA ASN A 95 20.88 -0.39 3.30
C ASN A 95 21.86 -1.56 3.43
N GLU A 96 22.04 -2.05 4.66
CA GLU A 96 23.06 -3.04 5.00
C GLU A 96 22.95 -4.31 4.15
N THR A 97 21.74 -4.79 3.87
CA THR A 97 21.52 -6.00 3.08
C THR A 97 21.90 -5.80 1.61
N LEU A 98 21.51 -4.68 1.00
CA LEU A 98 21.85 -4.38 -0.41
C LEU A 98 23.36 -4.19 -0.56
N VAL A 99 23.96 -3.40 0.34
CA VAL A 99 25.41 -3.14 0.36
C VAL A 99 26.19 -4.43 0.61
N ALA A 100 25.73 -5.29 1.52
CA ALA A 100 26.37 -6.57 1.81
C ALA A 100 26.41 -7.50 0.58
N ALA A 101 25.35 -7.55 -0.22
CA ALA A 101 25.33 -8.35 -1.45
C ALA A 101 26.34 -7.85 -2.48
N VAL A 102 26.40 -6.52 -2.70
CA VAL A 102 27.38 -5.91 -3.62
C VAL A 102 28.82 -6.18 -3.14
N ARG A 103 29.09 -6.00 -1.84
CA ARG A 103 30.41 -6.26 -1.24
C ARG A 103 30.78 -7.74 -1.22
N SER A 104 29.81 -8.64 -1.04
CA SER A 104 30.02 -10.10 -1.12
C SER A 104 30.54 -10.48 -2.50
N ALA A 105 29.88 -10.04 -3.57
CA ALA A 105 30.34 -10.25 -4.95
C ALA A 105 31.74 -9.66 -5.18
N LYS A 106 31.96 -8.39 -4.77
CA LYS A 106 33.25 -7.71 -4.95
C LYS A 106 34.41 -8.42 -4.26
N THR A 107 34.25 -8.78 -2.99
CA THR A 107 35.34 -9.37 -2.17
C THR A 107 35.69 -10.80 -2.56
N THR A 108 34.74 -11.54 -3.14
CA THR A 108 34.95 -12.91 -3.60
C THR A 108 35.31 -13.02 -5.08
N GLY A 109 35.32 -11.89 -5.81
CA GLY A 109 35.54 -11.87 -7.26
C GLY A 109 34.41 -12.56 -8.03
N LYS A 110 33.20 -12.52 -7.48
CA LYS A 110 31.98 -13.13 -8.03
C LYS A 110 31.08 -12.08 -8.66
N LYS A 111 30.05 -12.54 -9.36
CA LYS A 111 29.13 -11.69 -10.11
C LYS A 111 27.99 -11.21 -9.21
N LEU A 112 27.44 -10.04 -9.54
CA LEU A 112 26.16 -9.58 -9.03
C LEU A 112 25.09 -9.69 -10.11
N HIS A 113 24.00 -10.37 -9.81
CA HIS A 113 22.84 -10.51 -10.69
C HIS A 113 21.65 -9.71 -10.15
N LEU A 114 21.03 -8.91 -11.01
CA LEU A 114 19.85 -8.12 -10.70
C LEU A 114 18.65 -8.71 -11.45
N TYR A 115 17.65 -9.19 -10.71
CA TYR A 115 16.40 -9.70 -11.27
C TYR A 115 15.32 -8.64 -11.07
N ALA A 116 14.63 -8.24 -12.13
CA ALA A 116 13.59 -7.22 -12.01
C ALA A 116 12.55 -7.36 -13.12
N LEU A 117 11.28 -7.14 -12.78
CA LEU A 117 10.29 -6.74 -13.77
C LEU A 117 10.63 -5.31 -14.24
N VAL A 118 10.85 -5.12 -15.53
CA VAL A 118 11.40 -3.90 -16.11
C VAL A 118 10.28 -3.08 -16.75
N SER A 119 9.62 -2.27 -15.92
CA SER A 119 8.61 -1.29 -16.31
C SER A 119 8.46 -0.22 -15.22
N ASP A 120 7.67 0.82 -15.50
CA ASP A 120 7.22 1.82 -14.53
C ASP A 120 5.82 1.49 -13.94
N GLY A 121 5.37 0.23 -14.05
CA GLY A 121 4.02 -0.17 -13.63
C GLY A 121 3.76 -0.04 -12.12
N GLY A 122 4.79 -0.14 -11.27
CA GLY A 122 4.67 0.11 -9.82
C GLY A 122 3.88 -0.94 -9.04
N VAL A 123 3.46 -2.04 -9.66
CA VAL A 123 2.68 -3.10 -9.00
C VAL A 123 3.57 -4.17 -8.35
N HIS A 124 4.61 -4.63 -9.07
CA HIS A 124 5.54 -5.65 -8.57
C HIS A 124 6.97 -5.14 -8.38
N SER A 125 7.37 -4.13 -9.14
CA SER A 125 8.69 -3.50 -9.14
C SER A 125 8.55 -2.09 -9.71
N HIS A 126 9.66 -1.36 -9.76
CA HIS A 126 9.77 -0.14 -10.54
C HIS A 126 11.18 -0.05 -11.16
N ILE A 127 11.29 0.32 -12.44
CA ILE A 127 12.59 0.39 -13.16
C ILE A 127 13.61 1.31 -12.47
N ASN A 128 13.15 2.38 -11.80
CA ASN A 128 14.02 3.25 -11.00
C ASN A 128 14.74 2.52 -9.84
N HIS A 129 14.17 1.44 -9.29
CA HIS A 129 14.84 0.65 -8.25
C HIS A 129 16.04 -0.12 -8.84
N LEU A 130 15.90 -0.58 -10.08
CA LEU A 130 17.00 -1.17 -10.85
C LEU A 130 18.07 -0.13 -11.17
N PHE A 131 17.69 1.08 -11.55
CA PHE A 131 18.64 2.17 -11.78
C PHE A 131 19.43 2.53 -10.52
N ALA A 132 18.75 2.63 -9.37
CA ALA A 132 19.41 2.87 -8.08
C ALA A 132 20.39 1.76 -7.70
N MET A 133 20.11 0.49 -8.06
CA MET A 133 21.07 -0.60 -7.86
C MET A 133 22.32 -0.49 -8.75
N LEU A 134 22.17 -0.02 -9.99
CA LEU A 134 23.33 0.25 -10.86
C LEU A 134 24.19 1.36 -10.28
N ASP A 135 23.57 2.43 -9.78
CA ASP A 135 24.25 3.54 -9.10
C ASP A 135 24.96 3.05 -7.82
N LEU A 136 24.33 2.17 -7.04
CA LEU A 136 24.94 1.55 -5.86
C LEU A 136 26.16 0.68 -6.22
N ALA A 137 26.04 -0.17 -7.25
CA ALA A 137 27.15 -1.01 -7.70
C ALA A 137 28.34 -0.17 -8.19
N LYS A 138 28.07 0.93 -8.91
CA LYS A 138 29.08 1.91 -9.31
C LYS A 138 29.74 2.58 -8.11
N LYS A 139 28.95 3.01 -7.12
CA LYS A 139 29.45 3.64 -5.87
C LYS A 139 30.37 2.72 -5.09
N GLU A 140 30.06 1.43 -5.04
CA GLU A 140 30.89 0.39 -4.42
C GLU A 140 31.99 -0.16 -5.36
N ASP A 141 32.12 0.38 -6.58
CA ASP A 141 33.16 0.02 -7.55
C ASP A 141 33.16 -1.49 -7.88
N LEU A 142 31.97 -2.02 -8.19
CA LEU A 142 31.74 -3.36 -8.74
C LEU A 142 31.27 -3.25 -10.20
N HIS A 143 32.00 -3.90 -11.12
CA HIS A 143 31.71 -3.85 -12.56
C HIS A 143 31.03 -5.11 -13.12
N GLU A 144 31.20 -6.26 -12.45
CA GLU A 144 30.61 -7.55 -12.84
C GLU A 144 29.13 -7.62 -12.42
N VAL A 145 28.29 -6.82 -13.08
CA VAL A 145 26.85 -6.68 -12.78
C VAL A 145 26.00 -7.08 -13.98
N TYR A 146 25.10 -8.03 -13.79
CA TYR A 146 24.29 -8.60 -14.87
C TYR A 146 22.80 -8.50 -14.58
N ILE A 147 22.03 -8.00 -15.56
CA ILE A 147 20.59 -7.80 -15.44
C ILE A 147 19.85 -8.95 -16.11
N HIS A 148 18.93 -9.58 -15.39
CA HIS A 148 17.94 -10.50 -15.92
C HIS A 148 16.61 -9.76 -16.01
N ALA A 149 16.31 -9.24 -17.20
CA ALA A 149 15.16 -8.38 -17.45
C ALA A 149 13.89 -9.22 -17.61
N PHE A 150 12.93 -9.06 -16.72
CA PHE A 150 11.60 -9.62 -16.86
C PHE A 150 10.68 -8.59 -17.52
N MET A 151 10.08 -8.93 -18.66
CA MET A 151 9.24 -8.02 -19.45
C MET A 151 7.80 -8.02 -18.93
N ASP A 152 7.17 -6.85 -18.91
CA ASP A 152 5.89 -6.63 -18.26
C ASP A 152 4.67 -6.88 -19.16
N GLY A 153 4.23 -5.86 -19.90
CA GLY A 153 3.08 -5.92 -20.80
C GLY A 153 1.71 -6.14 -20.15
N ARG A 154 1.63 -6.09 -18.82
CA ARG A 154 0.40 -6.35 -18.07
C ARG A 154 0.04 -5.22 -17.11
N ASP A 155 1.03 -4.71 -16.37
CA ASP A 155 0.83 -3.52 -15.52
C ASP A 155 1.07 -2.21 -16.32
N VAL A 156 1.53 -2.36 -17.57
CA VAL A 156 1.77 -1.32 -18.59
C VAL A 156 1.28 -1.84 -19.94
N PRO A 157 1.18 -1.01 -21.01
CA PRO A 157 0.74 -1.48 -22.33
C PRO A 157 1.54 -2.69 -22.84
N PRO A 158 0.91 -3.63 -23.58
CA PRO A 158 1.47 -4.93 -23.91
C PRO A 158 2.73 -4.92 -24.81
N ASP A 159 2.98 -3.82 -25.53
CA ASP A 159 4.04 -3.61 -26.51
C ASP A 159 4.98 -2.44 -26.14
N SER A 160 5.07 -2.12 -24.84
CA SER A 160 5.84 -0.97 -24.33
C SER A 160 7.28 -1.30 -23.92
N GLY A 161 7.62 -2.58 -23.82
CA GLY A 161 8.91 -3.11 -23.35
C GLY A 161 10.13 -2.60 -24.12
N GLN A 162 9.95 -2.27 -25.40
CA GLN A 162 11.01 -1.69 -26.22
C GLN A 162 11.57 -0.41 -25.59
N LYS A 163 10.69 0.48 -25.10
CA LYS A 163 11.09 1.74 -24.47
C LYS A 163 11.85 1.50 -23.18
N PHE A 164 11.35 0.61 -22.31
CA PHE A 164 11.99 0.33 -21.03
C PHE A 164 13.38 -0.31 -21.17
N ILE A 165 13.59 -1.16 -22.17
CA ILE A 165 14.94 -1.67 -22.48
C ILE A 165 15.85 -0.57 -23.01
N GLN A 166 15.34 0.35 -23.85
CA GLN A 166 16.14 1.50 -24.30
C GLN A 166 16.55 2.39 -23.13
N ASP A 167 15.63 2.69 -22.22
CA ASP A 167 15.91 3.48 -21.01
C ASP A 167 16.94 2.78 -20.10
N LEU A 168 16.84 1.45 -19.95
CA LEU A 168 17.83 0.65 -19.21
C LEU A 168 19.20 0.66 -19.87
N VAL A 169 19.29 0.50 -21.19
CA VAL A 169 20.57 0.57 -21.92
C VAL A 169 21.20 1.95 -21.76
N ALA A 170 20.41 3.02 -21.89
CA ALA A 170 20.88 4.39 -21.68
C ALA A 170 21.42 4.60 -20.25
N LYS A 171 20.72 4.06 -19.23
CA LYS A 171 21.21 4.15 -17.84
C LYS A 171 22.50 3.35 -17.63
N ILE A 172 22.62 2.16 -18.22
CA ILE A 172 23.86 1.36 -18.16
C ILE A 172 25.03 2.14 -18.77
N GLU A 173 24.82 2.79 -19.92
CA GLU A 173 25.84 3.63 -20.58
C GLU A 173 26.22 4.86 -19.73
N GLU A 174 25.23 5.53 -19.12
CA GLU A 174 25.43 6.67 -18.22
C GLU A 174 26.30 6.31 -17.01
N VAL A 175 25.98 5.20 -16.35
CA VAL A 175 26.67 4.75 -15.12
C VAL A 175 28.02 4.09 -15.43
N GLY A 176 28.12 3.42 -16.59
CA GLY A 176 29.26 2.61 -17.01
C GLY A 176 29.39 1.28 -16.26
N VAL A 177 28.29 0.77 -15.71
CA VAL A 177 28.19 -0.52 -15.00
C VAL A 177 26.89 -1.20 -15.38
N GLY A 178 26.92 -2.51 -15.60
CA GLY A 178 25.75 -3.33 -15.92
C GLY A 178 25.81 -3.94 -17.33
N THR A 179 25.25 -5.13 -17.50
CA THR A 179 25.05 -5.77 -18.80
C THR A 179 23.79 -6.63 -18.76
N ILE A 180 22.89 -6.49 -19.74
CA ILE A 180 21.68 -7.33 -19.81
C ILE A 180 22.08 -8.74 -20.25
N ALA A 181 21.84 -9.73 -19.39
CA ALA A 181 22.20 -11.13 -19.64
C ALA A 181 21.06 -11.97 -20.23
N THR A 182 19.83 -11.73 -19.78
CA THR A 182 18.65 -12.41 -20.30
C THR A 182 17.47 -11.48 -20.39
N VAL A 183 16.56 -11.76 -21.33
CA VAL A 183 15.25 -11.12 -21.46
C VAL A 183 14.19 -12.20 -21.40
N SER A 184 13.20 -12.07 -20.53
CA SER A 184 12.12 -13.07 -20.38
C SER A 184 10.80 -12.38 -20.11
N GLY A 185 9.71 -12.79 -20.74
CA GLY A 185 8.38 -12.36 -20.35
C GLY A 185 8.03 -12.78 -18.92
N ARG A 186 7.28 -11.95 -18.20
CA ARG A 186 6.80 -12.26 -16.83
C ARG A 186 5.97 -13.53 -16.76
N TYR A 187 5.35 -13.97 -17.86
CA TYR A 187 4.66 -15.25 -17.95
C TYR A 187 5.55 -16.43 -17.54
N TYR A 188 6.86 -16.35 -17.81
CA TYR A 188 7.83 -17.39 -17.47
C TYR A 188 8.50 -17.16 -16.12
N ALA A 189 9.04 -15.96 -15.91
CA ALA A 189 9.86 -15.65 -14.72
C ALA A 189 9.04 -15.35 -13.45
N MET A 190 7.74 -15.07 -13.60
CA MET A 190 6.87 -14.55 -12.53
C MET A 190 5.53 -15.31 -12.45
N ASP A 191 5.56 -16.61 -12.69
CA ASP A 191 4.42 -17.50 -12.42
C ASP A 191 4.11 -17.57 -10.92
N ARG A 192 2.82 -17.67 -10.59
CA ARG A 192 2.34 -17.85 -9.21
C ARG A 192 1.40 -19.05 -9.05
N ASP A 193 1.14 -19.79 -10.12
CA ASP A 193 0.16 -20.87 -10.20
C ASP A 193 0.82 -22.27 -10.15
N LYS A 194 2.14 -22.32 -9.93
CA LYS A 194 2.98 -23.52 -9.80
C LYS A 194 3.09 -24.25 -11.13
N ARG A 195 3.08 -23.48 -12.22
CA ARG A 195 3.32 -23.94 -13.58
C ARG A 195 4.84 -24.01 -13.78
N TRP A 196 5.45 -25.00 -13.15
CA TRP A 196 6.90 -25.18 -13.08
C TRP A 196 7.58 -25.28 -14.44
N GLU A 197 6.87 -25.71 -15.49
CA GLU A 197 7.39 -25.73 -16.86
C GLU A 197 7.68 -24.33 -17.41
N ARG A 198 6.98 -23.31 -16.91
CA ARG A 198 7.22 -21.90 -17.26
C ARG A 198 8.46 -21.38 -16.54
N VAL A 199 8.51 -21.64 -15.23
CA VAL A 199 9.62 -21.22 -14.35
C VAL A 199 10.92 -21.90 -14.76
N GLU A 200 10.87 -23.18 -15.17
CA GLU A 200 12.03 -23.92 -15.65
C GLU A 200 12.66 -23.25 -16.88
N LYS A 201 11.87 -22.78 -17.85
CA LYS A 201 12.42 -22.08 -19.02
C LYS A 201 13.21 -20.82 -18.63
N ALA A 202 12.67 -20.00 -17.72
CA ALA A 202 13.37 -18.82 -17.22
C ALA A 202 14.65 -19.20 -16.46
N TYR A 203 14.57 -20.21 -15.58
CA TYR A 203 15.72 -20.73 -14.85
C TYR A 203 16.83 -21.26 -15.78
N ARG A 204 16.49 -22.03 -16.80
CA ARG A 204 17.44 -22.59 -17.78
C ARG A 204 18.14 -21.50 -18.58
N ALA A 205 17.44 -20.44 -18.98
CA ALA A 205 18.06 -19.29 -19.63
C ALA A 205 19.11 -18.62 -18.72
N MET A 206 18.81 -18.44 -17.43
CA MET A 206 19.69 -17.75 -16.48
C MET A 206 20.88 -18.60 -15.99
N VAL A 207 20.71 -19.91 -15.82
CA VAL A 207 21.75 -20.79 -15.26
C VAL A 207 22.53 -21.54 -16.35
N TYR A 208 21.86 -21.95 -17.42
CA TYR A 208 22.44 -22.79 -18.48
C TYR A 208 22.71 -22.03 -19.78
N GLY A 209 22.20 -20.81 -19.93
CA GLY A 209 22.26 -20.07 -21.19
C GLY A 209 21.44 -20.76 -22.30
N GLU A 210 20.37 -21.46 -21.91
CA GLU A 210 19.47 -22.17 -22.81
C GLU A 210 18.26 -21.31 -23.18
N GLY A 211 18.07 -21.08 -24.48
CA GLY A 211 16.96 -20.29 -25.02
C GLY A 211 17.33 -19.68 -26.38
N PRO A 212 16.42 -18.93 -27.02
CA PRO A 212 16.75 -18.11 -28.17
C PRO A 212 17.92 -17.16 -27.86
N LYS A 213 18.87 -17.04 -28.80
CA LYS A 213 20.10 -16.27 -28.61
C LYS A 213 20.07 -14.99 -29.44
N TYR A 214 20.43 -13.87 -28.83
CA TYR A 214 20.51 -12.56 -29.47
C TYR A 214 21.77 -11.82 -29.03
N THR A 215 22.28 -10.90 -29.85
CA THR A 215 23.48 -10.12 -29.51
C THR A 215 23.18 -8.87 -28.68
N ASP A 216 21.91 -8.45 -28.63
CA ASP A 216 21.44 -7.39 -27.74
C ASP A 216 19.96 -7.60 -27.35
N ALA A 217 19.55 -6.98 -26.24
CA ALA A 217 18.22 -7.15 -25.66
C ALA A 217 17.09 -6.57 -26.52
N LEU A 218 17.37 -5.50 -27.28
CA LEU A 218 16.37 -4.86 -28.12
C LEU A 218 15.99 -5.75 -29.30
N GLN A 219 16.98 -6.47 -29.87
CA GLN A 219 16.73 -7.49 -30.89
C GLN A 219 15.86 -8.64 -30.36
N ALA A 220 16.08 -9.08 -29.12
CA ALA A 220 15.25 -10.14 -28.53
C ALA A 220 13.77 -9.75 -28.46
N ILE A 221 13.47 -8.51 -28.04
CA ILE A 221 12.10 -7.98 -27.98
C ILE A 221 11.53 -7.80 -29.40
N THR A 222 12.29 -7.13 -30.27
CA THR A 222 11.81 -6.81 -31.63
C THR A 222 11.54 -8.10 -32.44
N GLY A 223 12.39 -9.11 -32.31
CA GLY A 223 12.20 -10.42 -32.93
C GLY A 223 10.97 -11.17 -32.36
N SER A 224 10.68 -11.03 -31.08
CA SER A 224 9.45 -11.58 -30.47
C SER A 224 8.19 -10.89 -31.03
N TYR A 225 8.21 -9.55 -31.13
CA TYR A 225 7.07 -8.77 -31.64
C TYR A 225 6.76 -9.07 -33.11
N GLN A 226 7.79 -9.33 -33.93
CA GLN A 226 7.61 -9.75 -35.33
C GLN A 226 6.82 -11.07 -35.44
N ASN A 227 6.87 -11.91 -34.41
CA ASN A 227 6.10 -13.15 -34.30
C ASN A 227 4.77 -12.97 -33.54
N SER A 228 4.34 -11.72 -33.30
CA SER A 228 3.15 -11.37 -32.51
C SER A 228 3.18 -11.92 -31.07
N VAL A 229 4.38 -12.11 -30.52
CA VAL A 229 4.60 -12.47 -29.11
C VAL A 229 5.12 -11.23 -28.40
N TYR A 230 4.25 -10.60 -27.61
CA TYR A 230 4.53 -9.33 -26.92
C TYR A 230 5.10 -9.54 -25.50
N ASP A 231 5.34 -8.44 -24.77
CA ASP A 231 6.18 -8.39 -23.55
C ASP A 231 5.93 -9.50 -22.54
N GLU A 232 4.67 -9.70 -22.12
CA GLU A 232 4.30 -10.69 -21.10
C GLU A 232 4.79 -12.10 -21.47
N PHE A 233 4.84 -12.41 -22.76
CA PHE A 233 5.05 -13.74 -23.32
C PHE A 233 6.38 -13.91 -24.06
N VAL A 234 7.29 -12.93 -24.02
CA VAL A 234 8.63 -13.06 -24.62
C VAL A 234 9.30 -14.34 -24.09
N GLU A 235 9.72 -15.24 -24.98
CA GLU A 235 10.37 -16.48 -24.56
C GLU A 235 11.70 -16.17 -23.85
N PRO A 236 12.07 -16.89 -22.76
CA PRO A 236 13.32 -16.65 -22.05
C PRO A 236 14.52 -16.74 -22.99
N SER A 237 15.11 -15.60 -23.27
CA SER A 237 16.12 -15.37 -24.30
C SER A 237 17.45 -14.96 -23.67
N VAL A 238 18.54 -15.39 -24.28
CA VAL A 238 19.90 -15.25 -23.76
C VAL A 238 20.68 -14.27 -24.63
N ILE A 239 21.31 -13.30 -23.98
CA ILE A 239 22.20 -12.37 -24.67
C ILE A 239 23.58 -13.01 -24.78
N VAL A 240 24.18 -12.96 -25.98
CA VAL A 240 25.46 -13.60 -26.27
C VAL A 240 26.49 -12.60 -26.80
N ASP A 241 27.76 -12.89 -26.53
CA ASP A 241 28.89 -12.17 -27.10
C ASP A 241 29.05 -12.46 -28.61
N SER A 242 30.03 -11.81 -29.24
CA SER A 242 30.34 -12.02 -30.67
C SER A 242 30.78 -13.45 -31.03
N LEU A 243 31.14 -14.27 -30.03
CA LEU A 243 31.53 -15.67 -30.19
C LEU A 243 30.37 -16.64 -29.92
N GLY A 244 29.18 -16.13 -29.55
CA GLY A 244 27.98 -16.91 -29.27
C GLY A 244 27.91 -17.48 -27.85
N ASN A 245 28.79 -17.05 -26.95
CA ASN A 245 28.77 -17.43 -25.54
C ASN A 245 27.79 -16.53 -24.78
N PRO A 246 27.01 -17.06 -23.81
CA PRO A 246 26.20 -16.22 -22.92
C PRO A 246 27.05 -15.14 -22.25
N VAL A 247 26.57 -13.90 -22.24
CA VAL A 247 27.30 -12.80 -21.59
C VAL A 247 27.47 -13.02 -20.08
N ALA A 248 26.50 -13.68 -19.45
CA ALA A 248 26.61 -14.25 -18.11
C ALA A 248 25.58 -15.35 -17.85
N THR A 249 25.97 -16.29 -17.00
CA THR A 249 25.08 -17.24 -16.32
C THR A 249 25.28 -17.12 -14.82
N VAL A 250 24.25 -17.43 -14.05
CA VAL A 250 24.29 -17.47 -12.58
C VAL A 250 25.07 -18.70 -12.12
N GLU A 251 26.12 -18.51 -11.34
CA GLU A 251 27.03 -19.56 -10.87
C GLU A 251 27.07 -19.66 -9.34
N SER A 252 27.62 -20.76 -8.82
CA SER A 252 27.80 -20.95 -7.39
C SER A 252 28.67 -19.85 -6.77
N GLY A 253 28.22 -19.29 -5.66
CA GLY A 253 28.86 -18.19 -4.94
C GLY A 253 28.55 -16.78 -5.46
N ASP A 254 27.77 -16.65 -6.54
CA ASP A 254 27.33 -15.33 -7.01
C ASP A 254 26.33 -14.68 -6.04
N SER A 255 26.18 -13.36 -6.16
CA SER A 255 25.17 -12.59 -5.43
C SER A 255 23.99 -12.27 -6.33
N VAL A 256 22.78 -12.35 -5.78
CA VAL A 256 21.53 -12.10 -6.50
C VAL A 256 20.70 -11.11 -5.71
N ILE A 257 20.15 -10.09 -6.38
CA ILE A 257 19.17 -9.18 -5.79
C ILE A 257 17.91 -9.21 -6.66
N PHE A 258 16.81 -9.70 -6.09
CA PHE A 258 15.49 -9.70 -6.73
C PHE A 258 14.74 -8.43 -6.33
N LEU A 259 14.63 -7.48 -7.27
CA LEU A 259 14.14 -6.11 -7.08
C LEU A 259 12.61 -5.96 -7.20
N ASN A 260 11.87 -7.06 -7.24
CA ASN A 260 10.43 -6.99 -7.04
C ASN A 260 10.15 -6.85 -5.55
N PHE A 261 9.20 -6.00 -5.18
CA PHE A 261 8.75 -5.80 -3.81
C PHE A 261 7.42 -6.51 -3.51
N ARG A 262 6.71 -7.01 -4.53
CA ARG A 262 5.46 -7.74 -4.34
C ARG A 262 5.70 -9.27 -4.33
N PRO A 263 5.27 -10.00 -3.29
CA PRO A 263 5.73 -11.36 -3.03
C PRO A 263 5.14 -12.43 -3.96
N ASP A 264 3.84 -12.35 -4.29
CA ASP A 264 3.06 -13.45 -4.87
C ASP A 264 3.68 -14.08 -6.14
N ARG A 265 4.29 -13.25 -7.00
CA ARG A 265 4.95 -13.69 -8.24
C ARG A 265 6.48 -13.85 -8.15
N ALA A 266 7.08 -13.45 -7.04
CA ALA A 266 8.52 -13.56 -6.83
C ALA A 266 8.91 -14.86 -6.11
N ILE A 267 7.97 -15.47 -5.38
CA ILE A 267 8.22 -16.68 -4.56
C ILE A 267 8.75 -17.85 -5.39
N GLN A 268 8.10 -18.20 -6.50
CA GLN A 268 8.39 -19.46 -7.21
C GLN A 268 9.81 -19.51 -7.76
N LEU A 269 10.21 -18.47 -8.47
CA LEU A 269 11.55 -18.38 -9.02
C LEU A 269 12.59 -18.29 -7.90
N SER A 270 12.29 -17.55 -6.81
CA SER A 270 13.19 -17.48 -5.66
C SER A 270 13.41 -18.86 -5.02
N GLN A 271 12.35 -19.64 -4.81
CA GLN A 271 12.45 -21.01 -4.29
C GLN A 271 13.33 -21.93 -5.15
N VAL A 272 13.31 -21.77 -6.49
CA VAL A 272 14.17 -22.54 -7.39
C VAL A 272 15.65 -22.31 -7.06
N PHE A 273 16.03 -21.07 -6.79
CA PHE A 273 17.41 -20.67 -6.50
C PHE A 273 17.83 -20.89 -5.04
N THR A 274 16.90 -20.76 -4.08
CA THR A 274 17.26 -20.74 -2.66
C THR A 274 17.10 -22.08 -1.96
N ASN A 275 16.20 -22.96 -2.41
CA ASN A 275 15.81 -24.12 -1.61
C ASN A 275 16.62 -25.36 -1.96
N SER A 276 17.29 -25.97 -0.99
CA SER A 276 18.06 -27.21 -1.21
C SER A 276 17.17 -28.41 -1.62
N ASP A 277 16.03 -28.63 -0.95
CA ASP A 277 15.02 -29.66 -1.31
C ASP A 277 13.90 -29.08 -2.19
N PHE A 278 14.21 -28.73 -3.44
CA PHE A 278 13.23 -28.29 -4.43
C PHE A 278 12.77 -29.47 -5.31
N ARG A 279 11.46 -29.59 -5.53
CA ARG A 279 10.84 -30.72 -6.26
C ARG A 279 9.93 -30.32 -7.43
N GLY A 280 9.96 -29.04 -7.85
CA GLY A 280 9.13 -28.58 -8.96
C GLY A 280 9.58 -29.12 -10.32
N PHE A 281 10.89 -29.29 -10.51
CA PHE A 281 11.55 -29.90 -11.68
C PHE A 281 13.01 -30.24 -11.34
N ASP A 282 13.69 -31.01 -12.20
CA ASP A 282 15.12 -31.30 -12.04
C ASP A 282 15.96 -30.09 -12.43
N ARG A 283 16.57 -29.42 -11.45
CA ARG A 283 17.40 -28.22 -11.67
C ARG A 283 18.71 -28.51 -12.41
N GLY A 284 19.07 -29.77 -12.56
CA GLY A 284 20.27 -30.24 -13.26
C GLY A 284 21.57 -30.08 -12.45
N PRO A 285 22.69 -30.62 -12.97
CA PRO A 285 23.93 -30.80 -12.21
C PRO A 285 24.75 -29.51 -12.01
N LYS A 286 24.35 -28.39 -12.61
CA LYS A 286 25.01 -27.08 -12.50
C LYS A 286 24.18 -26.09 -11.68
N PHE A 287 23.23 -26.61 -10.89
CA PHE A 287 22.46 -25.78 -9.97
C PHE A 287 23.41 -24.91 -9.11
N PRO A 288 23.24 -23.58 -9.08
CA PRO A 288 24.13 -22.70 -8.32
C PRO A 288 23.92 -22.89 -6.82
N GLU A 289 25.02 -23.12 -6.11
CA GLU A 289 25.05 -23.30 -4.65
C GLU A 289 25.64 -22.07 -3.96
N ASN A 290 25.29 -21.85 -2.70
CA ASN A 290 25.84 -20.78 -1.86
C ASN A 290 25.64 -19.37 -2.45
N LEU A 291 24.49 -19.11 -3.07
CA LEU A 291 24.12 -17.79 -3.55
C LEU A 291 23.90 -16.83 -2.37
N HIS A 292 24.42 -15.61 -2.48
CA HIS A 292 24.00 -14.51 -1.61
C HIS A 292 22.71 -13.91 -2.18
N PHE A 293 21.57 -14.52 -1.86
CA PHE A 293 20.27 -14.15 -2.43
C PHE A 293 19.54 -13.13 -1.56
N VAL A 294 19.23 -11.97 -2.13
CA VAL A 294 18.48 -10.88 -1.48
C VAL A 294 17.12 -10.72 -2.14
N CYS A 295 16.09 -10.71 -1.32
CA CYS A 295 14.74 -10.27 -1.70
C CYS A 295 14.59 -8.79 -1.31
N LEU A 296 13.99 -7.98 -2.18
CA LEU A 296 13.79 -6.56 -1.85
C LEU A 296 12.87 -6.40 -0.63
N THR A 297 11.80 -7.20 -0.56
CA THR A 297 10.89 -7.32 0.60
C THR A 297 10.76 -8.79 1.00
N THR A 298 9.98 -9.09 2.05
CA THR A 298 9.71 -10.48 2.43
C THR A 298 8.81 -11.16 1.39
N PHE A 299 9.33 -12.15 0.68
CA PHE A 299 8.54 -12.95 -0.26
C PHE A 299 7.75 -14.06 0.43
N SER A 300 8.43 -14.88 1.23
CA SER A 300 7.85 -15.98 2.00
C SER A 300 8.92 -16.52 2.95
N GLU A 301 8.51 -17.07 4.10
CA GLU A 301 9.40 -17.85 4.99
C GLU A 301 10.06 -19.05 4.28
N THR A 302 9.48 -19.50 3.17
CA THR A 302 10.00 -20.61 2.36
C THR A 302 11.17 -20.23 1.45
N VAL A 303 11.50 -18.95 1.33
CA VAL A 303 12.63 -18.46 0.53
C VAL A 303 13.84 -18.29 1.44
N GLN A 304 14.92 -19.03 1.17
CA GLN A 304 16.15 -18.97 1.96
C GLN A 304 17.05 -17.84 1.44
N GLY A 305 16.85 -16.63 1.94
CA GLY A 305 17.63 -15.47 1.55
C GLY A 305 17.56 -14.34 2.58
N TYR A 306 18.23 -13.24 2.26
CA TYR A 306 18.18 -12.01 3.05
C TYR A 306 17.06 -11.09 2.54
N VAL A 307 16.57 -10.20 3.40
CA VAL A 307 15.52 -9.23 3.05
C VAL A 307 16.06 -7.81 3.23
N ALA A 308 15.96 -6.97 2.19
CA ALA A 308 16.44 -5.59 2.25
C ALA A 308 15.49 -4.65 3.00
N TYR A 309 14.19 -4.81 2.78
CA TYR A 309 13.13 -4.03 3.45
C TYR A 309 12.20 -4.97 4.20
N SER A 310 12.57 -5.31 5.43
CA SER A 310 11.72 -6.16 6.28
C SER A 310 10.39 -5.46 6.63
N PRO A 311 9.29 -6.22 6.77
CA PRO A 311 8.04 -5.72 7.34
C PRO A 311 8.34 -5.11 8.71
N LYS A 312 7.78 -3.93 8.96
CA LYS A 312 7.83 -3.33 10.31
C LYS A 312 6.51 -3.65 11.00
N ASN A 313 6.60 -4.28 12.16
CA ASN A 313 5.45 -4.32 13.05
C ASN A 313 5.07 -2.89 13.42
N LEU A 314 3.79 -2.56 13.29
CA LEU A 314 3.27 -1.28 13.75
C LEU A 314 3.02 -1.38 15.25
N ASP A 315 4.06 -1.12 16.04
CA ASP A 315 3.97 -1.10 17.49
C ASP A 315 3.44 0.25 17.99
N ASN A 316 2.73 0.22 19.11
CA ASN A 316 2.09 1.37 19.74
C ASN A 316 1.13 2.08 18.79
N THR A 317 0.26 1.29 18.11
CA THR A 317 -0.95 1.84 17.50
C THR A 317 -1.91 2.35 18.58
N LEU A 318 -2.89 3.17 18.22
CA LEU A 318 -3.84 3.76 19.17
C LEU A 318 -4.49 2.70 20.06
N GLY A 319 -4.90 1.57 19.48
CA GLY A 319 -5.49 0.48 20.23
C GLY A 319 -4.58 -0.05 21.34
N GLU A 320 -3.30 -0.25 21.04
CA GLU A 320 -2.32 -0.74 22.01
C GLU A 320 -2.05 0.28 23.11
N VAL A 321 -1.88 1.55 22.74
CA VAL A 321 -1.65 2.64 23.70
C VAL A 321 -2.82 2.75 24.68
N LEU A 322 -4.07 2.64 24.20
CA LEU A 322 -5.26 2.65 25.05
C LEU A 322 -5.23 1.52 26.08
N VAL A 323 -4.90 0.30 25.65
CA VAL A 323 -4.80 -0.87 26.56
C VAL A 323 -3.68 -0.70 27.58
N GLN A 324 -2.50 -0.23 27.15
CA GLN A 324 -1.37 0.07 28.04
C GLN A 324 -1.74 1.11 29.12
N GLN A 325 -2.66 2.03 28.79
CA GLN A 325 -3.20 3.05 29.71
C GLN A 325 -4.47 2.59 30.45
N ASN A 326 -4.79 1.29 30.43
CA ASN A 326 -5.96 0.67 31.07
C ASN A 326 -7.29 1.29 30.63
N LYS A 327 -7.39 1.70 29.35
CA LYS A 327 -8.61 2.24 28.75
C LYS A 327 -9.37 1.16 28.00
N LYS A 328 -10.70 1.22 28.11
CA LYS A 328 -11.61 0.38 27.32
C LYS A 328 -11.94 1.05 26.01
N GLN A 329 -12.00 0.27 24.94
CA GLN A 329 -12.25 0.78 23.61
C GLN A 329 -13.29 -0.06 22.86
N LEU A 330 -14.11 0.60 22.06
CA LEU A 330 -15.07 -0.04 21.15
C LEU A 330 -14.59 0.09 19.71
N ARG A 331 -14.63 -1.01 18.95
CA ARG A 331 -14.58 -1.01 17.48
C ARG A 331 -15.95 -1.42 16.96
N ILE A 332 -16.56 -0.60 16.12
CA ILE A 332 -17.91 -0.88 15.62
C ILE A 332 -18.07 -0.43 14.16
N ALA A 333 -18.57 -1.34 13.34
CA ALA A 333 -18.93 -1.10 11.95
C ALA A 333 -19.87 -2.20 11.45
N GLU A 334 -20.43 -2.01 10.26
CA GLU A 334 -21.06 -3.10 9.51
C GLU A 334 -20.03 -3.95 8.73
N THR A 335 -20.45 -5.09 8.17
CA THR A 335 -19.60 -6.11 7.54
C THR A 335 -18.51 -5.54 6.63
N GLU A 336 -18.89 -4.62 5.74
CA GLU A 336 -17.97 -4.06 4.73
C GLU A 336 -16.78 -3.32 5.37
N LYS A 337 -17.00 -2.64 6.50
CA LYS A 337 -15.98 -1.82 7.18
C LYS A 337 -15.49 -2.40 8.50
N TYR A 338 -15.97 -3.58 8.89
CA TYR A 338 -15.53 -4.26 10.10
C TYR A 338 -14.03 -4.60 10.12
N PRO A 339 -13.41 -5.14 9.05
CA PRO A 339 -11.96 -5.35 9.01
C PRO A 339 -11.17 -4.04 9.13
N HIS A 340 -11.74 -2.93 8.68
CA HIS A 340 -11.10 -1.62 8.64
C HIS A 340 -10.98 -1.03 10.04
N VAL A 341 -12.04 -1.06 10.84
CA VAL A 341 -12.00 -0.62 12.26
C VAL A 341 -11.34 -1.62 13.21
N THR A 342 -11.00 -2.83 12.74
CA THR A 342 -10.35 -3.89 13.53
C THR A 342 -8.94 -4.16 13.02
N PHE A 343 -8.77 -5.08 12.08
CA PHE A 343 -7.50 -5.55 11.53
C PHE A 343 -6.59 -4.40 11.06
N PHE A 344 -7.07 -3.54 10.14
CA PHE A 344 -6.26 -2.47 9.58
C PHE A 344 -5.97 -1.37 10.61
N PHE A 345 -6.98 -0.95 11.37
CA PHE A 345 -6.81 0.05 12.44
C PHE A 345 -5.79 -0.42 13.52
N SER A 346 -5.74 -1.71 13.79
CA SER A 346 -4.79 -2.32 14.74
C SER A 346 -3.43 -2.65 14.11
N GLY A 347 -3.10 -2.10 12.94
CA GLY A 347 -1.79 -2.26 12.33
C GLY A 347 -1.59 -3.57 11.57
N GLY A 348 -2.67 -4.16 11.05
CA GLY A 348 -2.66 -5.48 10.40
C GLY A 348 -2.68 -6.64 11.40
N ARG A 349 -3.23 -6.43 12.60
CA ARG A 349 -3.35 -7.44 13.67
C ARG A 349 -4.81 -7.79 13.89
N ASP A 350 -5.16 -9.07 13.74
CA ASP A 350 -6.54 -9.53 13.92
C ASP A 350 -6.87 -9.91 15.37
N GLU A 351 -5.87 -10.16 16.21
CA GLU A 351 -6.09 -10.51 17.62
C GLU A 351 -6.80 -9.36 18.37
N GLU A 352 -7.80 -9.70 19.17
CA GLU A 352 -8.51 -8.74 20.04
C GLU A 352 -7.63 -8.33 21.21
N LEU A 353 -7.43 -7.02 21.41
CA LEU A 353 -6.63 -6.53 22.52
C LEU A 353 -7.41 -6.61 23.85
N PRO A 354 -6.75 -6.80 25.00
CA PRO A 354 -7.41 -6.78 26.30
C PRO A 354 -8.17 -5.46 26.54
N GLY A 355 -9.48 -5.52 26.80
CA GLY A 355 -10.32 -4.33 27.00
C GLY A 355 -10.84 -3.68 25.71
N GLU A 356 -10.55 -4.29 24.55
CA GLU A 356 -11.22 -4.02 23.29
C GLU A 356 -12.56 -4.77 23.22
N THR A 357 -13.62 -4.08 22.82
CA THR A 357 -14.91 -4.67 22.46
C THR A 357 -15.12 -4.47 20.97
N ARG A 358 -15.48 -5.51 20.23
CA ARG A 358 -15.81 -5.42 18.81
C ARG A 358 -17.30 -5.72 18.58
N ILE A 359 -17.98 -4.87 17.83
CA ILE A 359 -19.37 -5.08 17.40
C ILE A 359 -19.42 -5.10 15.87
N LEU A 360 -19.86 -6.22 15.32
CA LEU A 360 -20.14 -6.41 13.91
C LEU A 360 -21.65 -6.34 13.68
N ILE A 361 -22.09 -5.41 12.83
CA ILE A 361 -23.44 -5.40 12.27
C ILE A 361 -23.41 -6.02 10.87
N ASN A 362 -24.35 -6.91 10.55
CA ASN A 362 -24.37 -7.50 9.21
C ASN A 362 -24.85 -6.48 8.19
N SER A 363 -24.04 -6.19 7.17
CA SER A 363 -24.47 -5.43 5.99
C SER A 363 -25.62 -6.13 5.26
N PRO A 364 -26.49 -5.40 4.54
CA PRO A 364 -27.61 -6.01 3.84
C PRO A 364 -27.16 -6.92 2.70
N LYS A 365 -27.90 -8.00 2.47
CA LYS A 365 -27.62 -8.97 1.40
C LYS A 365 -28.21 -8.49 0.07
N VAL A 366 -27.61 -7.47 -0.51
CA VAL A 366 -27.97 -6.90 -1.83
C VAL A 366 -26.83 -7.11 -2.84
N ALA A 367 -27.14 -7.05 -4.13
CA ALA A 367 -26.13 -7.24 -5.18
C ALA A 367 -25.16 -6.04 -5.27
N THR A 368 -25.72 -4.84 -5.12
CA THR A 368 -25.00 -3.56 -5.06
C THR A 368 -25.76 -2.65 -4.09
N TYR A 369 -25.03 -1.80 -3.35
CA TYR A 369 -25.59 -1.05 -2.23
C TYR A 369 -26.44 0.16 -2.65
N ASP A 370 -26.44 0.55 -3.93
CA ASP A 370 -27.40 1.51 -4.48
C ASP A 370 -28.86 1.05 -4.34
N LEU A 371 -29.10 -0.26 -4.21
CA LEU A 371 -30.43 -0.83 -3.96
C LEU A 371 -30.93 -0.61 -2.53
N GLN A 372 -30.02 -0.34 -1.59
CA GLN A 372 -30.34 -0.07 -0.19
C GLN A 372 -29.32 0.94 0.40
N PRO A 373 -29.40 2.23 0.02
CA PRO A 373 -28.39 3.23 0.37
C PRO A 373 -28.21 3.47 1.88
N GLU A 374 -29.24 3.17 2.67
CA GLU A 374 -29.19 3.22 4.13
C GLU A 374 -28.28 2.15 4.75
N MET A 375 -27.96 1.10 3.98
CA MET A 375 -27.20 -0.07 4.40
C MET A 375 -27.66 -0.57 5.78
N SER A 376 -26.76 -0.62 6.77
CA SER A 376 -27.07 -0.93 8.17
C SER A 376 -26.67 0.19 9.12
N ALA A 377 -26.62 1.44 8.61
CA ALA A 377 -26.19 2.60 9.38
C ALA A 377 -27.05 2.84 10.63
N TYR A 378 -28.36 2.62 10.54
CA TYR A 378 -29.27 2.79 11.67
C TYR A 378 -29.00 1.79 12.80
N GLU A 379 -28.77 0.52 12.46
CA GLU A 379 -28.41 -0.53 13.40
C GLU A 379 -27.04 -0.28 14.04
N VAL A 380 -26.06 0.14 13.23
CA VAL A 380 -24.73 0.55 13.71
C VAL A 380 -24.83 1.71 14.70
N ALA A 381 -25.57 2.77 14.34
CA ALA A 381 -25.76 3.93 15.20
C ALA A 381 -26.47 3.56 16.51
N ALA A 382 -27.54 2.76 16.44
CA ALA A 382 -28.29 2.31 17.61
C ALA A 382 -27.41 1.47 18.56
N ALA A 383 -26.61 0.55 18.03
CA ALA A 383 -25.68 -0.26 18.81
C ALA A 383 -24.56 0.60 19.45
N CYS A 384 -24.02 1.57 18.72
CA CYS A 384 -23.03 2.50 19.25
C CYS A 384 -23.60 3.37 20.39
N VAL A 385 -24.79 3.94 20.20
CA VAL A 385 -25.48 4.73 21.22
C VAL A 385 -25.74 3.89 22.48
N ALA A 386 -26.13 2.63 22.34
CA ALA A 386 -26.33 1.74 23.49
C ALA A 386 -25.04 1.50 24.30
N GLU A 387 -23.87 1.40 23.64
CA GLU A 387 -22.57 1.31 24.33
C GLU A 387 -22.20 2.62 25.04
N ILE A 388 -22.47 3.77 24.42
CA ILE A 388 -22.25 5.11 25.00
C ILE A 388 -23.12 5.29 26.24
N GLU A 389 -24.42 4.99 26.14
CA GLU A 389 -25.37 5.15 27.24
C GLU A 389 -25.05 4.27 28.45
N ALA A 390 -24.46 3.09 28.20
CA ALA A 390 -24.04 2.14 29.22
C ALA A 390 -22.71 2.49 29.93
N ASP A 391 -22.08 3.62 29.60
CA ASP A 391 -20.84 4.13 30.23
C ASP A 391 -19.67 3.12 30.23
N ARG A 392 -19.62 2.24 29.22
CA ARG A 392 -18.65 1.13 29.18
C ARG A 392 -17.29 1.50 28.61
N GLN A 393 -17.23 2.51 27.75
CA GLN A 393 -16.10 2.77 26.87
C GLN A 393 -15.39 4.08 27.24
N ASP A 394 -14.06 4.11 27.15
CA ASP A 394 -13.26 5.35 27.23
C ASP A 394 -13.02 5.94 25.84
N ALA A 395 -12.80 5.09 24.85
CA ALA A 395 -12.64 5.45 23.45
C ALA A 395 -13.59 4.65 22.54
N ILE A 396 -14.04 5.26 21.44
CA ILE A 396 -14.91 4.60 20.45
C ILE A 396 -14.34 4.86 19.06
N ILE A 397 -14.25 3.81 18.25
CA ILE A 397 -13.87 3.85 16.84
C ILE A 397 -15.06 3.31 16.05
N LEU A 398 -15.74 4.21 15.35
CA LEU A 398 -16.95 3.95 14.59
C LEU A 398 -16.73 4.31 13.12
N ASN A 399 -17.15 3.42 12.21
CA ASN A 399 -17.19 3.70 10.78
C ASN A 399 -18.64 3.58 10.25
N PHE A 400 -19.06 4.57 9.45
CA PHE A 400 -20.24 4.51 8.60
C PHE A 400 -19.79 4.30 7.14
N ALA A 401 -20.15 3.14 6.59
CA ALA A 401 -19.67 2.66 5.29
C ALA A 401 -20.36 3.29 4.07
N ASN A 402 -21.53 3.92 4.29
CA ASN A 402 -22.48 4.22 3.23
C ASN A 402 -21.93 5.11 2.11
N PRO A 403 -21.27 6.25 2.37
CA PRO A 403 -20.87 7.14 1.30
C PRO A 403 -19.91 6.46 0.32
N ASP A 404 -18.97 5.65 0.82
CA ASP A 404 -18.06 4.87 0.00
C ASP A 404 -18.74 3.72 -0.75
N MET A 405 -19.39 2.81 -0.03
CA MET A 405 -19.94 1.58 -0.61
C MET A 405 -21.03 1.86 -1.64
N VAL A 406 -21.81 2.93 -1.44
CA VAL A 406 -22.82 3.37 -2.40
C VAL A 406 -22.20 4.25 -3.50
N GLY A 407 -21.19 5.07 -3.18
CA GLY A 407 -20.45 5.88 -4.15
C GLY A 407 -19.79 5.06 -5.26
N HIS A 408 -19.33 3.84 -4.94
CA HIS A 408 -18.83 2.88 -5.92
C HIS A 408 -19.83 2.47 -7.01
N SER A 409 -21.13 2.72 -6.84
CA SER A 409 -22.12 2.51 -7.90
C SER A 409 -21.99 3.51 -9.05
N GLY A 410 -21.36 4.67 -8.81
CA GLY A 410 -21.35 5.80 -9.75
C GLY A 410 -22.75 6.41 -9.97
N MET A 411 -23.69 6.19 -9.04
CA MET A 411 -25.07 6.69 -9.11
C MET A 411 -25.29 7.82 -8.11
N LEU A 412 -25.65 9.00 -8.63
CA LEU A 412 -25.82 10.21 -7.80
C LEU A 412 -26.93 10.11 -6.77
N GLU A 413 -28.16 9.80 -7.17
CA GLU A 413 -29.32 9.79 -6.26
C GLU A 413 -29.18 8.76 -5.11
N PRO A 414 -28.77 7.50 -5.37
CA PRO A 414 -28.47 6.56 -4.28
C PRO A 414 -27.38 7.08 -3.35
N THR A 415 -26.31 7.67 -3.89
CA THR A 415 -25.19 8.18 -3.07
C THR A 415 -25.60 9.39 -2.24
N ILE A 416 -26.45 10.29 -2.77
CA ILE A 416 -27.06 11.38 -1.99
C ILE A 416 -27.82 10.80 -0.80
N LYS A 417 -28.64 9.77 -1.04
CA LYS A 417 -29.42 9.14 0.04
C LYS A 417 -28.51 8.49 1.09
N ALA A 418 -27.43 7.85 0.67
CA ALA A 418 -26.43 7.27 1.55
C ALA A 418 -25.83 8.33 2.49
N VAL A 419 -25.42 9.47 1.93
CA VAL A 419 -24.85 10.60 2.67
C VAL A 419 -25.85 11.19 3.67
N GLU A 420 -27.12 11.36 3.27
CA GLU A 420 -28.18 11.85 4.18
C GLU A 420 -28.42 10.90 5.37
N VAL A 421 -28.43 9.59 5.12
CA VAL A 421 -28.58 8.58 6.18
C VAL A 421 -27.38 8.61 7.13
N THR A 422 -26.17 8.72 6.59
CA THR A 422 -24.96 8.91 7.40
C THR A 422 -25.07 10.17 8.26
N ASP A 423 -25.49 11.31 7.71
CA ASP A 423 -25.68 12.55 8.49
C ASP A 423 -26.63 12.37 9.68
N GLU A 424 -27.79 11.74 9.46
CA GLU A 424 -28.76 11.46 10.53
C GLU A 424 -28.15 10.59 11.63
N CYS A 425 -27.44 9.53 11.24
CA CYS A 425 -26.83 8.57 12.16
C CYS A 425 -25.66 9.18 12.96
N VAL A 426 -24.81 9.97 12.30
CA VAL A 426 -23.75 10.76 12.95
C VAL A 426 -24.38 11.75 13.94
N GLY A 427 -25.50 12.38 13.58
CA GLY A 427 -26.32 13.20 14.47
C GLY A 427 -26.60 12.52 15.82
N LYS A 428 -27.21 11.34 15.75
CA LYS A 428 -27.58 10.53 16.93
C LYS A 428 -26.38 10.15 17.80
N VAL A 429 -25.29 9.71 17.19
CA VAL A 429 -24.09 9.27 17.92
C VAL A 429 -23.39 10.46 18.58
N VAL A 430 -23.21 11.58 17.87
CA VAL A 430 -22.55 12.77 18.40
C VAL A 430 -23.35 13.36 19.56
N ASP A 431 -24.68 13.47 19.44
CA ASP A 431 -25.54 13.97 20.52
C ASP A 431 -25.42 13.08 21.78
N ALA A 432 -25.35 11.75 21.63
CA ALA A 432 -25.14 10.82 22.74
C ALA A 432 -23.75 11.00 23.41
N VAL A 433 -22.69 11.18 22.62
CA VAL A 433 -21.33 11.44 23.13
C VAL A 433 -21.30 12.74 23.94
N VAL A 434 -21.83 13.83 23.37
CA VAL A 434 -21.83 15.15 24.00
C VAL A 434 -22.70 15.14 25.27
N ALA A 435 -23.83 14.44 25.28
CA ALA A 435 -24.69 14.29 26.46
C ALA A 435 -23.98 13.63 27.66
N LYS A 436 -22.96 12.79 27.40
CA LYS A 436 -22.09 12.19 28.44
C LYS A 436 -20.92 13.08 28.86
N GLY A 437 -20.77 14.27 28.27
CA GLY A 437 -19.60 15.13 28.45
C GLY A 437 -18.36 14.64 27.70
N GLY A 438 -18.56 13.77 26.70
CA GLY A 438 -17.53 13.28 25.79
C GLY A 438 -17.21 14.26 24.67
N VAL A 439 -16.29 13.86 23.79
CA VAL A 439 -15.89 14.60 22.59
C VAL A 439 -15.89 13.64 21.40
N ALA A 440 -16.48 14.06 20.28
CA ALA A 440 -16.38 13.37 19.02
C ALA A 440 -15.35 14.05 18.10
N ILE A 441 -14.59 13.24 17.37
CA ILE A 441 -13.79 13.62 16.22
C ILE A 441 -14.48 13.03 14.99
N ILE A 442 -14.93 13.90 14.07
CA ILE A 442 -15.64 13.50 12.85
C ILE A 442 -14.69 13.69 11.67
N ILE A 443 -14.40 12.60 10.96
CA ILE A 443 -13.49 12.57 9.81
C ILE A 443 -14.04 11.71 8.67
N ALA A 444 -13.28 11.63 7.57
CA ALA A 444 -13.31 10.51 6.64
C ALA A 444 -11.89 9.94 6.48
N ASP A 445 -11.79 8.75 5.92
CA ASP A 445 -10.53 8.06 5.63
C ASP A 445 -10.02 8.31 4.20
N HIS A 446 -10.92 8.63 3.27
CA HIS A 446 -10.65 9.16 1.92
C HIS A 446 -11.94 9.74 1.31
N GLY A 447 -11.86 10.24 0.06
CA GLY A 447 -13.03 10.63 -0.73
C GLY A 447 -13.51 9.54 -1.71
N ASN A 448 -14.78 9.63 -2.09
CA ASN A 448 -15.49 8.80 -3.07
C ASN A 448 -16.80 9.51 -3.48
N ALA A 449 -17.74 9.67 -2.54
CA ALA A 449 -19.08 10.24 -2.76
C ALA A 449 -19.07 11.70 -3.27
N ASP A 450 -17.94 12.38 -3.15
CA ASP A 450 -17.70 13.72 -3.67
C ASP A 450 -17.52 13.78 -5.21
N MET A 451 -17.38 12.63 -5.88
CA MET A 451 -17.35 12.53 -7.34
C MET A 451 -17.86 11.16 -7.81
N VAL A 452 -19.14 11.06 -8.17
CA VAL A 452 -19.74 9.81 -8.67
C VAL A 452 -19.92 9.75 -10.19
N PHE A 453 -19.62 10.85 -10.90
CA PHE A 453 -19.44 10.85 -12.35
C PHE A 453 -18.39 11.87 -12.77
N ASP A 454 -17.76 11.61 -13.92
CA ASP A 454 -16.72 12.48 -14.49
C ASP A 454 -17.30 13.68 -15.25
N GLU A 455 -16.42 14.55 -15.73
CA GLU A 455 -16.77 15.75 -16.51
C GLU A 455 -17.54 15.45 -17.82
N ASN A 456 -17.52 14.20 -18.28
CA ASN A 456 -18.25 13.73 -19.45
C ASN A 456 -19.56 13.02 -19.09
N GLY A 457 -19.96 13.05 -17.80
CA GLY A 457 -21.15 12.38 -17.28
C GLY A 457 -21.03 10.86 -17.23
N ARG A 458 -19.83 10.29 -17.30
CA ARG A 458 -19.62 8.84 -17.17
C ARG A 458 -19.56 8.46 -15.69
N PRO A 459 -20.15 7.32 -15.29
CA PRO A 459 -20.05 6.83 -13.92
C PRO A 459 -18.60 6.78 -13.46
N PHE A 460 -18.34 7.36 -12.29
CA PHE A 460 -17.06 7.33 -11.62
C PHE A 460 -17.23 6.47 -10.37
N THR A 461 -16.60 5.30 -10.38
CA THR A 461 -16.77 4.25 -9.37
C THR A 461 -15.54 4.06 -8.50
N ALA A 462 -14.59 5.00 -8.54
CA ALA A 462 -13.31 4.94 -7.83
C ALA A 462 -13.30 5.94 -6.67
N HIS A 463 -12.24 5.91 -5.87
CA HIS A 463 -12.00 6.93 -4.85
C HIS A 463 -11.48 8.22 -5.46
N THR A 464 -11.41 9.28 -4.66
CA THR A 464 -10.88 10.58 -5.07
C THR A 464 -9.61 10.94 -4.29
N THR A 465 -8.88 11.94 -4.77
CA THR A 465 -7.72 12.53 -4.10
C THR A 465 -8.08 13.75 -3.26
N ASN A 466 -9.38 14.03 -3.10
CA ASN A 466 -9.86 15.21 -2.38
C ASN A 466 -9.56 15.11 -0.87
N PRO A 467 -9.33 16.25 -0.19
CA PRO A 467 -9.13 16.25 1.25
C PRO A 467 -10.40 15.81 2.00
N VAL A 468 -10.23 15.35 3.22
CA VAL A 468 -11.32 14.86 4.09
C VAL A 468 -11.59 15.84 5.24
N PRO A 469 -12.82 15.87 5.80
CA PRO A 469 -13.10 16.76 6.93
C PRO A 469 -12.39 16.33 8.21
N PHE A 470 -12.19 17.30 9.10
CA PHE A 470 -11.80 17.06 10.48
C PHE A 470 -12.52 18.04 11.41
N ILE A 471 -13.40 17.53 12.26
CA ILE A 471 -14.20 18.33 13.20
C ILE A 471 -14.00 17.77 14.60
N VAL A 472 -13.81 18.63 15.60
CA VAL A 472 -13.72 18.22 17.02
C VAL A 472 -14.82 18.90 17.82
N THR A 473 -15.71 18.14 18.45
CA THR A 473 -16.89 18.67 19.16
C THR A 473 -16.56 19.26 20.53
N THR A 474 -15.59 20.17 20.59
CA THR A 474 -15.23 20.94 21.78
C THR A 474 -14.86 22.37 21.39
N GLU A 475 -15.44 23.35 22.08
CA GLU A 475 -15.22 24.77 21.77
C GLU A 475 -13.89 25.32 22.33
N ASN A 476 -13.24 24.56 23.21
CA ASN A 476 -12.08 24.97 24.01
C ASN A 476 -10.72 24.72 23.32
N VAL A 477 -10.72 24.43 22.02
CA VAL A 477 -9.49 24.18 21.26
C VAL A 477 -9.40 25.07 20.03
N VAL A 478 -8.18 25.28 19.56
CA VAL A 478 -7.88 25.83 18.24
C VAL A 478 -7.13 24.75 17.47
N LEU A 479 -7.56 24.49 16.24
CA LEU A 479 -6.94 23.47 15.39
C LEU A 479 -5.85 24.07 14.51
N ARG A 480 -4.91 23.24 14.08
CA ARG A 480 -4.00 23.55 12.96
C ARG A 480 -4.81 23.75 11.67
N GLU A 481 -4.24 24.50 10.72
CA GLU A 481 -4.93 24.84 9.47
C GLU A 481 -5.19 23.64 8.55
N ALA A 482 -4.30 22.65 8.58
CA ALA A 482 -4.42 21.38 7.85
C ALA A 482 -3.58 20.30 8.53
N GLY A 483 -3.87 19.04 8.24
CA GLY A 483 -3.12 17.88 8.72
C GLY A 483 -3.21 16.67 7.79
N ILE A 484 -2.84 15.52 8.31
CA ILE A 484 -2.91 14.22 7.61
C ILE A 484 -3.60 13.17 8.49
N LEU A 485 -3.97 12.02 7.93
CA LEU A 485 -4.64 10.95 8.69
C LEU A 485 -3.84 10.47 9.92
N ALA A 486 -2.51 10.49 9.83
CA ALA A 486 -1.61 10.14 10.93
C ALA A 486 -1.74 11.05 12.17
N ASP A 487 -2.35 12.22 12.04
CA ASP A 487 -2.52 13.20 13.12
C ASP A 487 -3.74 12.90 14.02
N VAL A 488 -4.61 11.97 13.60
CA VAL A 488 -5.86 11.64 14.29
C VAL A 488 -5.60 10.95 15.63
N ALA A 489 -4.83 9.85 15.67
CA ALA A 489 -4.52 9.14 16.92
C ALA A 489 -3.80 10.03 17.95
N PRO A 490 -2.76 10.82 17.60
CA PRO A 490 -2.19 11.84 18.49
C PRO A 490 -3.22 12.81 19.06
N THR A 491 -4.21 13.24 18.26
CA THR A 491 -5.27 14.13 18.73
C THR A 491 -6.20 13.46 19.73
N ILE A 492 -6.53 12.17 19.52
CA ILE A 492 -7.32 11.38 20.47
C ILE A 492 -6.57 11.26 21.80
N LEU A 493 -5.28 10.94 21.78
CA LEU A 493 -4.46 10.85 23.00
C LEU A 493 -4.39 12.19 23.74
N ASP A 494 -4.20 13.31 23.03
CA ASP A 494 -4.22 14.67 23.60
C ASP A 494 -5.57 15.00 24.27
N LEU A 495 -6.70 14.72 23.60
CA LEU A 495 -8.03 14.90 24.18
C LEU A 495 -8.21 14.07 25.45
N MET A 496 -7.72 12.83 25.47
CA MET A 496 -7.79 11.94 26.63
C MET A 496 -6.76 12.26 27.73
N GLY A 497 -5.82 13.19 27.48
CA GLY A 497 -4.73 13.50 28.39
C GLY A 497 -3.73 12.35 28.58
N LEU A 498 -3.55 11.52 27.53
CA LEU A 498 -2.64 10.38 27.51
C LEU A 498 -1.33 10.74 26.81
N PRO A 499 -0.19 10.14 27.20
CA PRO A 499 1.08 10.38 26.54
C PRO A 499 1.10 9.78 25.13
N GLN A 500 1.65 10.53 24.18
CA GLN A 500 1.95 10.03 22.85
C GLN A 500 3.25 9.22 22.87
N PRO A 501 3.26 7.97 22.37
CA PRO A 501 4.47 7.16 22.27
C PRO A 501 5.42 7.69 21.19
N ALA A 502 6.71 7.37 21.29
CA ALA A 502 7.73 7.88 20.35
C ALA A 502 7.54 7.39 18.92
N GLU A 503 6.92 6.22 18.75
CA GLU A 503 6.70 5.64 17.44
C GLU A 503 5.57 6.36 16.66
N MET A 504 4.60 6.98 17.34
CA MET A 504 3.61 7.85 16.70
C MET A 504 4.27 9.17 16.30
N THR A 505 4.61 9.33 15.03
CA THR A 505 5.27 10.53 14.51
C THR A 505 4.29 11.60 14.02
N GLY A 506 2.99 11.31 13.95
CA GLY A 506 1.96 12.31 13.70
C GLY A 506 1.89 13.35 14.82
N GLN A 507 1.20 14.45 14.57
CA GLN A 507 1.08 15.55 15.53
C GLN A 507 -0.38 15.86 15.82
N SER A 508 -0.73 16.08 17.09
CA SER A 508 -2.09 16.51 17.46
C SER A 508 -2.55 17.67 16.57
N MET A 509 -3.79 17.60 16.11
CA MET A 509 -4.44 18.68 15.37
C MET A 509 -4.76 19.88 16.28
N ILE A 510 -4.72 19.72 17.61
CA ILE A 510 -4.92 20.79 18.57
C ILE A 510 -3.65 21.63 18.65
N ALA A 511 -3.70 22.85 18.10
CA ALA A 511 -2.60 23.80 18.17
C ALA A 511 -2.49 24.47 19.54
N SER A 512 -3.64 24.76 20.17
CA SER A 512 -3.70 25.35 21.52
C SER A 512 -5.07 25.13 22.16
N ARG A 513 -5.14 25.26 23.49
CA ARG A 513 -6.39 25.27 24.26
C ARG A 513 -6.73 26.71 24.66
N LYS A 514 -8.02 27.07 24.60
CA LYS A 514 -8.52 28.41 24.94
C LYS A 514 -8.55 28.67 26.44
#